data_AF-A0A0H3ZZX2-F1
#
_entry.id   AF-A0A0H3ZZX2-F1
#
_cell.length_a   1.000
_cell.length_b   1.000
_cell.length_c   1.000
_cell.angle_alpha   90.00
_cell.angle_beta   90.00
_cell.angle_gamma   90.00
#
_symmetry.space_group_name_H-M   'P 1'
#
loop_
_entity.id
_entity.type
_entity.pdbx_description
1 polymer ?
#
loop_
_entity_poly.entity_id
_entity_poly.type
_entity_poly.pdbx_seq_one_letter_code
_entity_poly.pdbx_strand_id
1 'polypeptide(L)' 'MNITQIAITFDLSRDTVRKRLRAANVGSAMKGKKREDLYDMAQVGPALFS' A
#
# COMPACT_ATOMS: atom_id res chain seq x y z
N MET A 1 1.94 -7.41 -0.75
CA MET A 1 3.16 -6.66 -1.15
C MET A 1 3.49 -5.60 -0.12
N ASN A 2 4.76 -5.29 0.08
CA ASN A 2 5.15 -4.15 0.92
C ASN A 2 5.00 -2.82 0.15
N ILE A 3 5.06 -1.68 0.85
CA ILE A 3 4.87 -0.37 0.24
C ILE A 3 5.92 -0.01 -0.83
N THR A 4 7.14 -0.53 -0.70
CA THR A 4 8.22 -0.28 -1.65
C THR A 4 7.95 -1.01 -2.96
N GLN A 5 7.51 -2.27 -2.89
CA GLN A 5 7.10 -3.06 -4.05
C GLN A 5 5.92 -2.38 -4.75
N ILE A 6 4.91 -1.92 -4.00
CA ILE A 6 3.74 -1.22 -4.58
C ILE A 6 4.19 0.05 -5.31
N ALA A 7 5.05 0.86 -4.68
CA ALA A 7 5.59 2.07 -5.28
C ALA A 7 6.28 1.79 -6.63
N ILE A 8 7.13 0.75 -6.69
CA ILE A 8 7.82 0.35 -7.93
C ILE A 8 6.82 -0.16 -8.98
N THR A 9 5.86 -1.02 -8.59
CA THR A 9 4.90 -1.62 -9.53
C THR A 9 4.02 -0.60 -10.24
N PHE A 10 3.64 0.48 -9.55
CA PHE A 10 2.73 1.50 -10.09
C PHE A 10 3.44 2.79 -10.50
N ASP A 11 4.77 2.82 -10.47
CA ASP A 11 5.59 4.02 -10.72
C ASP A 11 5.13 5.25 -9.90
N LEU A 12 4.93 5.02 -8.59
CA LEU A 12 4.48 6.03 -7.63
C LEU A 12 5.49 6.21 -6.51
N SER A 13 5.51 7.40 -5.91
CA SER A 13 6.26 7.60 -4.67
C SER A 13 5.64 6.77 -3.52
N ARG A 14 6.49 6.27 -2.61
CA ARG A 14 6.04 5.57 -1.39
C ARG A 14 5.12 6.44 -0.52
N ASP A 15 5.28 7.77 -0.57
CA ASP A 15 4.41 8.70 0.17
C ASP A 15 3.02 8.81 -0.47
N THR A 16 2.96 8.90 -1.80
CA THR A 16 1.72 8.90 -2.58
C THR A 16 0.92 7.63 -2.31
N VAL A 17 1.58 6.47 -2.37
CA VAL A 17 0.95 5.18 -2.04
C VAL A 17 0.37 5.22 -0.61
N ARG A 18 1.14 5.68 0.37
CA ARG A 18 0.70 5.78 1.77
C ARG A 18 -0.53 6.69 1.93
N LYS A 19 -0.53 7.85 1.27
CA LYS A 19 -1.63 8.83 1.32
C LYS A 19 -2.90 8.24 0.73
N ARG A 20 -2.81 7.64 -0.46
CA ARG A 20 -3.96 7.07 -1.15
C ARG A 20 -4.55 5.87 -0.41
N LEU A 21 -3.72 4.94 0.06
CA LEU A 21 -4.18 3.81 0.88
C LEU A 21 -4.87 4.28 2.17
N ARG A 22 -4.34 5.30 2.84
CA ARG A 22 -4.99 5.90 4.02
C ARG A 22 -6.32 6.55 3.68
N ALA A 23 -6.40 7.30 2.59
CA ALA A 23 -7.64 7.94 2.13
C ALA A 23 -8.73 6.91 1.80
N ALA A 24 -8.34 5.76 1.25
CA ALA A 24 -9.23 4.64 0.96
C ALA A 24 -9.47 3.70 2.16
N ASN A 25 -8.99 4.03 3.36
CA ASN A 25 -9.05 3.18 4.56
C ASN A 25 -8.45 1.77 4.39
N VAL A 26 -7.50 1.60 3.46
CA VAL A 26 -6.80 0.33 3.25
C VAL A 26 -5.64 0.22 4.24
N GLY A 27 -5.81 -0.67 5.22
CA GLY A 27 -4.79 -1.03 6.20
C GLY A 27 -3.85 -2.13 5.71
N SER A 28 -2.69 -2.21 6.35
CA SER A 28 -1.79 -3.37 6.23
C SER A 28 -2.52 -4.63 6.75
N ALA A 29 -2.54 -5.69 5.94
CA ALA A 29 -3.12 -6.99 6.29
C ALA A 29 -2.32 -7.71 7.38
N MET A 30 -1.03 -7.37 7.53
CA MET A 30 -0.19 -7.85 8.63
C MET A 30 0.63 -6.69 9.20
N LYS A 31 0.25 -6.19 10.37
CA LYS A 31 1.06 -5.25 11.16
C LYS A 31 2.13 -6.01 11.95
N GLY A 32 3.31 -6.17 11.38
CA GLY A 32 4.43 -6.85 12.05
C GLY A 32 5.36 -5.87 12.79
N LYS A 33 5.51 -6.01 14.11
CA LYS A 33 6.53 -5.25 14.90
C LYS A 33 7.99 -5.42 14.41
N LYS A 34 8.27 -6.38 13.52
CA LYS A 34 9.60 -6.66 12.91
C LYS A 34 9.52 -7.11 11.43
N ARG A 35 8.33 -7.12 10.82
CA ARG A 35 8.09 -7.57 9.43
C ARG A 35 7.31 -6.45 8.73
N GLU A 36 7.78 -6.03 7.57
CA GLU A 36 7.18 -4.95 6.78
C GLU A 36 5.66 -5.08 6.67
N ASP A 37 4.97 -3.94 6.69
CA ASP A 37 3.54 -3.88 6.41
C ASP A 37 3.25 -4.46 5.02
N LEU A 38 2.47 -5.54 5.00
CA LEU A 38 2.05 -6.21 3.78
C LEU A 38 0.59 -5.87 3.48
N TYR A 39 0.35 -5.47 2.23
CA TYR A 39 -0.95 -5.11 1.73
C TYR A 39 -1.48 -6.15 0.75
N ASP A 40 -2.80 -6.33 0.76
CA ASP A 40 -3.53 -7.12 -0.22
C ASP A 40 -3.66 -6.33 -1.53
N MET A 41 -3.17 -6.91 -2.63
CA MET A 41 -3.17 -6.25 -3.94
C MET A 41 -4.58 -6.05 -4.50
N ALA A 42 -5.54 -6.90 -4.14
CA ALA A 42 -6.93 -6.74 -4.55
C ALA A 42 -7.54 -5.44 -4.00
N GLN A 43 -7.08 -4.99 -2.83
CA GLN A 43 -7.52 -3.73 -2.21
C GLN A 43 -6.64 -2.54 -2.64
N VAL A 44 -5.33 -2.76 -2.83
CA VAL A 44 -4.37 -1.71 -3.20
C VAL A 44 -4.68 -1.12 -4.58
N GLY A 45 -4.95 -1.96 -5.59
CA GLY A 45 -5.17 -1.50 -6.96
C GLY A 45 -6.23 -0.40 -7.06
N PRO A 46 -7.48 -0.66 -6.66
CA PRO A 46 -8.55 0.34 -6.65
C PRO A 46 -8.20 1.56 -5.79
N ALA A 47 -7.66 1.35 -4.59
CA ALA A 47 -7.33 2.43 -3.65
C ALA A 47 -6.26 3.40 -4.16
N LEU A 48 -5.41 2.98 -5.09
CA LEU A 48 -4.39 3.86 -5.69
C LEU A 48 -4.94 4.78 -6.77
N PHE A 49 -6.12 4.50 -7.33
CA PHE A 49 -6.64 5.23 -8.49
C PHE A 49 -8.10 5.70 -8.33
N SER A 50 -8.70 5.49 -7.15
CA SER A 50 -9.97 6.09 -6.73
C SER A 50 -9.83 7.55 -6.31
#